data_AF-A0A4R6C7Q5-F1
#
_entry.id   AF-A0A4R6C7Q5-F1
#
_cell.length_a   1.000
_cell.length_b   1.000
_cell.length_c   1.000
_cell.angle_alpha   90.00
_cell.angle_beta   90.00
_cell.angle_gamma   90.00
#
_symmetry.space_group_name_H-M   'P 1'
#
loop_
_entity.id
_entity.type
_entity.pdbx_description
1 polymer ?
#
loop_
_entity_poly.entity_id
_entity_poly.type
_entity_poly.pdbx_seq_one_letter_code
_entity_poly.pdbx_strand_id
1 'polypeptide(L)'
;MVVKIMIMLIGTLFYLLSGPVIKRILTSMSAIEIKTSDNIGLLIGYIERMLVILFFILGEYTAIGLVIASKSILRFNDLKDDGQNHNPDKIDKKSEYILLGTMLSLLTGIINGIIFKLVFII
;
A
#
# COMPACT_ATOMS: atom_id res chain seq x y z
N MET A 1 20.57 -5.67 22.95
CA MET A 1 19.45 -4.79 23.32
C MET A 1 19.41 -3.51 22.48
N VAL A 2 20.48 -2.70 22.46
CA VAL A 2 20.52 -1.43 21.70
C VAL A 2 20.26 -1.59 20.20
N VAL A 3 20.88 -2.59 19.55
CA VAL A 3 20.71 -2.86 18.11
C VAL A 3 19.24 -3.16 17.75
N LYS A 4 18.55 -3.96 18.57
CA LYS A 4 17.12 -4.29 18.37
C LYS A 4 16.24 -3.05 18.40
N ILE A 5 16.49 -2.17 19.37
CA ILE A 5 15.75 -0.90 19.51
C ILE A 5 15.98 -0.01 18.29
N MET A 6 17.23 0.08 17.82
CA MET A 6 17.56 0.87 16.63
C MET A 6 16.85 0.36 15.37
N ILE A 7 16.80 -0.97 15.17
CA ILE A 7 16.10 -1.59 14.04
C ILE A 7 14.58 -1.35 14.14
N MET A 8 13.98 -1.47 15.33
CA MET A 8 12.56 -1.17 15.55
C MET A 8 12.21 0.28 15.22
N LEU A 9 13.06 1.24 15.62
CA LEU A 9 12.86 2.65 15.31
C LEU A 9 12.95 2.91 13.79
N ILE A 10 13.94 2.32 13.13
CA ILE A 10 14.12 2.44 11.68
C ILE A 10 12.93 1.83 10.92
N GLY A 11 12.47 0.64 11.31
CA GLY A 11 11.30 0.00 10.72
C GLY A 11 10.04 0.83 10.91
N THR A 12 9.81 1.36 12.12
CA THR A 12 8.65 2.22 12.40
C THR A 12 8.69 3.51 11.57
N LEU A 13 9.86 4.13 11.45
CA LEU A 13 10.04 5.31 10.61
C LEU A 13 9.79 4.99 9.12
N PHE A 14 10.31 3.87 8.62
CA PHE A 14 10.10 3.42 7.25
C PHE A 14 8.61 3.14 6.96
N TYR A 15 7.90 2.49 7.90
CA TYR A 15 6.44 2.30 7.82
C TYR A 15 5.69 3.64 7.72
N LEU A 16 6.00 4.62 8.57
CA LEU A 16 5.35 5.93 8.55
C LEU A 16 5.62 6.69 7.24
N LEU A 17 6.85 6.66 6.75
CA LEU A 17 7.25 7.35 5.51
C LEU A 17 6.67 6.70 4.24
N SER A 18 6.37 5.40 4.26
CA SER A 18 5.88 4.66 3.09
C SER A 18 4.63 5.30 2.46
N GLY A 19 3.65 5.74 3.25
CA GLY A 19 2.41 6.35 2.76
C GLY A 19 2.63 7.64 1.95
N PRO A 20 3.25 8.68 2.53
CA PRO A 20 3.58 9.92 1.83
C PRO A 20 4.48 9.72 0.63
N VAL A 21 5.45 8.79 0.70
CA VAL A 21 6.35 8.47 -0.42
C VAL A 21 5.58 7.87 -1.58
N ILE A 22 4.73 6.85 -1.33
CA ILE A 22 3.88 6.24 -2.34
C ILE A 22 2.96 7.30 -2.96
N LYS A 23 2.32 8.14 -2.13
CA LYS A 23 1.46 9.23 -2.59
C LYS A 23 2.22 10.19 -3.51
N ARG A 24 3.41 10.64 -3.11
CA ARG A 24 4.27 11.54 -3.92
C ARG A 24 4.65 10.93 -5.26
N ILE A 25 5.03 9.65 -5.27
CA ILE A 25 5.37 8.93 -6.51
C ILE A 25 4.15 8.90 -7.45
N LEU A 26 2.98 8.53 -6.93
CA LEU A 26 1.76 8.46 -7.73
C LEU A 26 1.33 9.85 -8.24
N THR A 27 1.38 10.89 -7.40
CA THR A 27 1.03 12.26 -7.83
C THR A 27 2.04 12.88 -8.77
N SER A 28 3.32 12.48 -8.71
CA SER A 28 4.34 12.94 -9.66
C SER A 28 4.13 12.37 -11.06
N MET A 29 3.51 11.19 -11.14
CA MET A 29 3.24 10.50 -12.40
C MET A 29 1.85 10.86 -12.95
N SER A 30 0.89 11.15 -12.06
CA SER A 30 -0.49 11.48 -12.42
C SER A 30 -0.68 12.99 -12.69
N ALA A 31 -1.15 13.33 -13.89
CA ALA A 31 -1.71 14.65 -14.21
C ALA A 31 -3.16 14.85 -13.68
N ILE A 32 -3.67 13.90 -12.88
CA ILE A 32 -5.06 13.87 -12.39
C ILE A 32 -5.08 14.37 -10.94
N GLU A 33 -5.83 15.46 -10.71
CA GLU A 33 -6.19 15.93 -9.37
C GLU A 33 -6.93 14.82 -8.60
N ILE A 34 -6.27 14.23 -7.60
CA ILE A 34 -6.92 13.28 -6.69
C ILE A 34 -7.84 14.09 -5.77
N LYS A 35 -9.11 14.23 -6.13
CA LYS A 35 -10.11 14.96 -5.33
C LYS A 35 -10.35 14.28 -3.98
N THR A 36 -10.12 15.05 -2.91
CA THR A 36 -10.74 15.09 -1.56
C THR A 36 -10.87 13.82 -0.70
N SER A 37 -10.66 12.60 -1.21
CA SER A 37 -10.66 11.35 -0.40
C SER A 37 -9.27 10.93 0.13
N ASP A 38 -8.27 11.79 -0.09
CA ASP A 38 -6.84 11.49 0.08
C ASP A 38 -6.47 10.93 1.46
N ASN A 39 -7.14 11.37 2.53
CA ASN A 39 -6.84 10.91 3.89
C ASN A 39 -7.38 9.50 4.18
N ILE A 40 -8.55 9.14 3.63
CA ILE A 40 -9.14 7.81 3.82
C ILE A 40 -8.32 6.78 3.04
N GLY A 41 -7.96 7.07 1.79
CA GLY A 41 -7.11 6.20 0.99
C GLY A 41 -5.74 5.96 1.64
N LEU A 42 -5.15 7.01 2.21
CA LEU A 42 -3.89 6.91 2.94
C LEU A 42 -4.01 6.03 4.20
N LEU A 43 -5.09 6.22 4.99
CA LEU A 43 -5.37 5.42 6.18
C LEU A 43 -5.58 3.94 5.83
N ILE A 44 -6.39 3.64 4.81
CA ILE A 44 -6.57 2.28 4.31
C ILE A 44 -5.22 1.65 3.95
N GLY A 45 -4.35 2.40 3.27
CA GLY A 45 -3.01 1.93 2.94
C GLY A 45 -2.15 1.62 4.17
N TYR A 46 -2.25 2.41 5.24
CA TYR A 46 -1.55 2.13 6.50
C TYR A 46 -2.06 0.86 7.20
N ILE A 47 -3.38 0.67 7.22
CA ILE A 47 -4.00 -0.54 7.79
C ILE A 47 -3.61 -1.77 6.98
N GLU A 48 -3.64 -1.70 5.66
CA GLU A 48 -3.21 -2.79 4.78
C GLU A 48 -1.74 -3.18 5.04
N ARG A 49 -0.84 -2.19 5.12
CA ARG A 49 0.58 -2.47 5.43
C ARG A 49 0.76 -3.09 6.81
N MET A 50 -0.04 -2.69 7.81
CA MET A 50 -0.03 -3.35 9.13
C MET A 50 -0.46 -4.82 9.03
N LEU A 51 -1.51 -5.12 8.26
CA LEU A 51 -1.94 -6.50 8.02
C LEU A 51 -0.86 -7.32 7.30
N VAL A 52 -0.21 -6.73 6.28
CA VAL A 52 0.92 -7.37 5.58
C VAL A 52 2.05 -7.69 6.54
N ILE A 53 2.46 -6.74 7.38
CA ILE A 53 3.52 -6.94 8.38
C ILE A 53 3.12 -8.05 9.37
N LEU A 54 1.89 -8.01 9.89
CA LEU A 54 1.38 -8.99 10.83
C LEU A 54 1.40 -10.40 10.23
N PHE A 55 0.79 -10.60 9.06
CA PHE A 55 0.73 -11.90 8.41
C PHE A 55 2.11 -12.39 7.96
N PHE A 56 3.01 -11.49 7.55
CA PHE A 56 4.38 -11.85 7.21
C PHE A 56 5.15 -12.41 8.41
N ILE A 57 5.00 -11.78 9.58
CA ILE A 57 5.63 -12.25 10.83
C ILE A 57 5.03 -13.59 11.25
N LEU A 58 3.71 -13.77 11.11
CA LEU A 58 3.01 -15.03 11.41
C LEU A 58 3.30 -16.15 10.39
N GLY A 59 3.90 -15.83 9.23
CA GLY A 59 4.14 -16.80 8.15
C GLY A 59 2.92 -17.09 7.27
N GLU A 60 1.84 -16.32 7.41
CA GLU A 60 0.57 -16.49 6.72
C GLU A 60 0.54 -15.76 5.38
N TYR A 61 1.36 -16.20 4.42
CA TYR A 61 1.48 -15.55 3.11
C TYR A 61 0.17 -15.57 2.30
N THR A 62 -0.68 -16.59 2.50
CA THR A 62 -2.00 -16.67 1.86
C THR A 62 -2.90 -15.52 2.30
N ALA A 63 -2.86 -15.13 3.59
CA ALA A 63 -3.66 -14.04 4.11
C ALA A 63 -3.25 -12.68 3.51
N ILE A 64 -1.95 -12.49 3.23
CA ILE A 64 -1.46 -11.33 2.48
C ILE A 64 -2.10 -11.26 1.09
N GLY A 65 -2.17 -12.39 0.38
CA GLY A 65 -2.84 -12.49 -0.92
C GLY A 65 -4.34 -12.12 -0.86
N LEU A 66 -5.04 -12.57 0.17
CA LEU A 66 -6.46 -12.27 0.38
C LEU A 66 -6.72 -10.77 0.62
N VAL A 67 -5.88 -10.11 1.42
CA VAL A 67 -5.98 -8.67 1.67
C VAL A 67 -5.88 -7.89 0.36
N ILE A 68 -4.92 -8.21 -0.49
CA ILE A 68 -4.72 -7.51 -1.78
C ILE A 68 -5.86 -7.81 -2.74
N ALA A 69 -6.29 -9.08 -2.82
CA ALA A 69 -7.40 -9.48 -3.68
C ALA A 69 -8.68 -8.71 -3.32
N SER A 70 -8.99 -8.60 -2.03
CA SER A 70 -10.16 -7.83 -1.55
C SER A 70 -10.11 -6.36 -1.98
N LYS A 71 -8.93 -5.73 -1.87
CA LYS A 71 -8.72 -4.33 -2.26
C LYS A 71 -8.88 -4.12 -3.76
N SER A 72 -8.32 -5.01 -4.57
CA SER A 72 -8.44 -4.95 -6.04
C SER A 72 -9.88 -5.10 -6.49
N ILE A 73 -10.63 -6.06 -5.94
CA ILE A 73 -12.05 -6.29 -6.29
C ILE A 73 -12.89 -5.03 -6.03
N LEU A 74 -12.74 -4.40 -4.86
CA LEU A 74 -13.46 -3.17 -4.52
C LEU A 74 -13.12 -2.03 -5.47
N ARG A 75 -11.83 -1.86 -5.81
CA ARG A 75 -11.40 -0.80 -6.72
C ARG A 75 -11.82 -1.02 -8.17
N PHE A 76 -11.92 -2.27 -8.63
CA PHE A 76 -12.47 -2.60 -9.95
C PHE A 76 -13.94 -2.22 -10.07
N ASN A 77 -14.72 -2.36 -8.99
CA ASN A 77 -16.12 -1.94 -8.98
C ASN A 77 -16.25 -0.40 -9.11
N ASP A 78 -15.44 0.35 -8.37
CA ASP A 78 -15.41 1.82 -8.43
C ASP A 78 -14.99 2.35 -9.83
N LEU A 79 -14.12 1.62 -10.54
CA LEU A 79 -13.69 1.96 -11.90
C LEU A 79 -14.80 1.77 -12.94
N LYS A 80 -15.73 0.83 -12.72
CA LYS A 80 -16.88 0.61 -13.61
C LYS A 80 -17.92 1.72 -13.47
N ASP A 81 -18.18 2.17 -12.25
CA ASP A 81 -19.18 3.22 -11.99
C ASP A 81 -18.73 4.62 -12.45
N ASP A 82 -17.42 4.91 -12.41
CA ASP A 82 -16.84 6.19 -12.87
C ASP A 82 -16.81 6.33 -14.42
N GLY A 83 -17.07 5.23 -15.15
CA GLY A 83 -17.04 5.16 -16.61
C GLY A 83 -18.24 5.80 -17.34
N GLN A 84 -19.24 6.36 -16.63
CA GLN A 84 -20.44 6.96 -17.24
C GLN A 84 -20.14 8.18 -18.16
N ASN A 85 -18.93 8.74 -18.10
CA ASN A 85 -18.40 9.68 -19.11
C ASN A 85 -17.35 8.97 -19.97
N HIS A 86 -17.80 8.27 -21.03
CA HIS A 86 -16.97 7.42 -21.90
C HIS A 86 -15.85 8.19 -22.62
N ASN A 87 -14.69 8.33 -21.97
CA ASN A 87 -13.42 8.57 -22.66
C ASN A 87 -12.48 7.39 -22.34
N PRO A 88 -12.28 6.44 -23.27
CA PRO A 88 -11.57 5.18 -23.01
C PRO A 88 -10.14 5.42 -22.46
N ASP A 89 -9.46 6.45 -22.94
CA ASP A 89 -8.08 6.79 -22.55
C ASP A 89 -7.91 7.17 -21.05
N LYS A 90 -8.99 7.54 -20.36
CA LYS A 90 -8.96 7.94 -18.94
C LYS A 90 -9.14 6.75 -17.99
N ILE A 91 -9.91 5.75 -18.40
CA ILE A 91 -10.24 4.58 -17.57
C ILE A 91 -8.99 3.71 -17.40
N ASP A 92 -8.23 3.52 -18.48
CA ASP A 92 -7.02 2.69 -18.48
C ASP A 92 -5.95 3.25 -17.52
N LYS A 93 -5.67 4.56 -17.63
CA LYS A 93 -4.69 5.23 -16.76
C LYS A 93 -5.03 5.12 -15.28
N LYS A 94 -6.30 5.36 -14.89
CA LYS A 94 -6.72 5.29 -13.46
C LYS A 94 -6.52 3.88 -12.89
N SER A 95 -6.81 2.84 -13.68
CA SER A 95 -6.61 1.45 -13.28
C SER A 95 -5.13 1.10 -13.07
N GLU A 96 -4.24 1.60 -13.94
CA GLU A 96 -2.80 1.42 -13.83
C GLU A 96 -2.23 2.08 -12.56
N TYR A 97 -2.68 3.30 -12.21
CA TYR A 97 -2.25 3.99 -10.99
C TYR A 97 -2.67 3.25 -9.71
N ILE A 98 -3.89 2.70 -9.70
CA ILE A 98 -4.40 1.90 -8.58
C ILE A 98 -3.55 0.64 -8.40
N LEU A 99 -3.25 -0.05 -9.51
CA LEU A 99 -2.43 -1.25 -9.52
C LEU A 99 -1.02 -0.93 -9.00
N LEU A 100 -0.37 0.10 -9.56
CA LEU A 100 0.96 0.56 -9.15
C LEU A 100 1.01 0.90 -7.66
N GLY A 101 0.02 1.67 -7.17
CA GLY A 101 -0.05 2.05 -5.75
C GLY A 101 -0.21 0.84 -4.83
N THR A 102 -0.97 -0.17 -5.25
CA THR A 102 -1.16 -1.41 -4.50
C THR A 102 0.12 -2.26 -4.48
N MET A 103 0.79 -2.41 -5.61
CA MET A 103 2.08 -3.13 -5.70
C MET A 103 3.16 -2.46 -4.87
N LEU A 104 3.25 -1.12 -4.90
CA LEU A 104 4.25 -0.37 -4.11
C LEU A 104 3.95 -0.46 -2.60
N SER A 105 2.67 -0.46 -2.21
CA SER A 105 2.25 -0.66 -0.83
C SER A 105 2.56 -2.07 -0.32
N LEU A 106 2.30 -3.10 -1.12
CA LEU A 106 2.70 -4.49 -0.81
C LEU A 106 4.21 -4.57 -0.57
N LEU A 107 5.00 -4.07 -1.54
CA LEU A 107 6.45 -4.17 -1.48
C LEU A 107 7.01 -3.52 -0.20
N THR A 108 6.55 -2.31 0.12
CA THR A 108 6.97 -1.61 1.35
C THR A 108 6.47 -2.29 2.62
N GLY A 109 5.30 -2.93 2.60
CA GLY A 109 4.78 -3.75 3.70
C GLY A 109 5.63 -4.99 3.96
N ILE A 110 6.01 -5.72 2.90
CA ILE A 110 6.88 -6.91 3.00
C ILE A 110 8.28 -6.52 3.51
N ILE A 111 8.87 -5.45 2.98
CA ILE A 111 10.17 -4.95 3.44
C ILE A 111 10.11 -4.62 4.93
N ASN A 112 9.04 -3.94 5.40
CA ASN A 112 8.83 -3.72 6.83
C ASN A 112 8.73 -5.03 7.61
N GLY A 113 7.94 -5.99 7.12
CA GLY A 113 7.80 -7.32 7.75
C GLY A 113 9.14 -8.02 7.92
N ILE A 114 10.03 -7.94 6.93
CA ILE A 114 11.40 -8.46 7.00
C ILE A 114 12.22 -7.74 8.09
N ILE A 115 12.19 -6.40 8.10
CA ILE A 115 12.90 -5.59 9.10
C ILE A 115 12.46 -5.96 10.52
N PHE A 116 11.14 -6.05 10.76
CA PHE A 116 10.61 -6.41 12.08
C PHE A 116 10.90 -7.86 12.44
N LYS A 117 10.80 -8.81 11.50
CA LYS A 117 11.13 -10.22 11.73
C LYS A 117 12.60 -10.40 12.13
N LEU A 118 13.51 -9.62 11.54
CA LEU A 118 14.94 -9.65 11.84
C LEU A 118 15.25 -9.26 13.31
N VAL A 119 14.41 -8.44 13.96
CA VAL A 119 14.54 -8.10 15.39
C VAL A 119 14.31 -9.30 16.31
N PHE A 120 13.49 -10.27 15.89
CA PHE A 120 13.24 -11.50 16.66
C PHE A 120 14.37 -12.53 16.51
N ILE A 121 15.15 -12.44 15.44
CA ILE A 121 16.21 -13.39 15.10
C ILE A 121 17.54 -13.01 15.76
N ILE A 122 17.92 -11.72 15.70
CA ILE A 122 19.09 -11.14 16.40
C ILE A 122 18.76 -11.02 17.89
#